data_AF-A0A8S2NPH1-F1
#
_entry.id   AF-A0A8S2NPH1-F1
#
_cell.length_a   1.000
_cell.length_b   1.000
_cell.length_c   1.000
_cell.angle_alpha   90.00
_cell.angle_beta   90.00
_cell.angle_gamma   90.00
#
_symmetry.space_group_name_H-M   'P 1'
#
loop_
_entity.id
_entity.type
_entity.pdbx_description
1 polymer ?
#
loop_
_entity_poly.entity_id
_entity_poly.type
_entity_poly.pdbx_seq_one_letter_code
_entity_poly.pdbx_strand_id
1 'polypeptide(L)'
;HMGGFDRCLVDAPCSGAGVIAKDQAVKSSKDEKDIQRCFTAQRQILLNAIDSINENSTTGGYIVYSTCSILVEENEAVVQYALNNRPVKIVETGLEFGVEGFTNFKGTSFHPFMKYCRRYYPHLHNLDGFFVAKLKKYSTKQGNKKESETIEKEKKKEEEDDSLEAMADD
;
A
#
# COMPACT_ATOMS: atom_id res chain seq x y z
N HIS A 1 -0.57 -17.94 -20.42
CA HIS A 1 -0.11 -17.02 -19.36
C HIS A 1 0.19 -15.68 -19.99
N MET A 2 -0.56 -14.62 -19.65
CA MET A 2 -0.21 -13.24 -20.02
C MET A 2 0.89 -12.76 -19.07
N GLY A 3 2.08 -12.49 -19.60
CA GLY A 3 3.24 -12.03 -18.83
C GLY A 3 4.18 -11.22 -19.71
N GLY A 4 5.18 -10.60 -19.09
CA GLY A 4 6.16 -9.77 -19.81
C GLY A 4 5.87 -8.27 -19.77
N PHE A 5 4.97 -7.82 -18.87
CA PHE A 5 4.77 -6.39 -18.66
C PHE A 5 5.91 -5.80 -17.84
N ASP A 6 6.35 -4.60 -18.22
CA ASP A 6 7.32 -3.85 -17.44
C ASP A 6 6.66 -3.13 -16.26
N ARG A 7 5.41 -2.69 -16.40
CA ARG A 7 4.69 -1.93 -15.37
C ARG A 7 3.22 -2.29 -15.37
N CYS A 8 2.60 -2.24 -14.20
CA CYS A 8 1.16 -2.48 -14.05
C CYS A 8 0.56 -1.41 -13.12
N LEU A 9 -0.59 -0.89 -13.52
CA LEU A 9 -1.47 -0.11 -12.65
C LEU A 9 -2.66 -0.98 -12.28
N VAL A 10 -2.90 -1.13 -10.99
CA VAL A 10 -4.01 -1.86 -10.39
C VAL A 10 -4.88 -0.84 -9.67
N ASP A 11 -5.84 -0.29 -10.39
CA ASP A 11 -6.94 0.45 -9.78
C ASP A 11 -8.04 -0.55 -9.41
N ALA A 12 -8.08 -0.94 -8.13
CA ALA A 12 -8.82 -2.12 -7.72
C ALA A 12 -10.27 -1.79 -7.36
N PRO A 13 -11.25 -2.67 -7.70
CA PRO A 13 -12.63 -2.49 -7.26
C PRO A 13 -12.69 -2.45 -5.73
N CYS A 14 -13.26 -1.38 -5.19
CA CYS A 14 -13.23 -1.04 -3.77
C CYS A 14 -14.65 -0.84 -3.20
N SER A 15 -14.79 -0.76 -1.88
CA SER A 15 -16.07 -0.44 -1.23
C SER A 15 -16.56 0.97 -1.57
N GLY A 16 -15.65 1.88 -1.89
CA GLY A 16 -15.91 3.30 -2.16
C GLY A 16 -15.92 4.15 -0.90
N ALA A 17 -15.48 3.63 0.25
CA ALA A 17 -15.59 4.35 1.53
C ALA A 17 -14.92 5.74 1.55
N GLY A 18 -13.99 6.01 0.63
CA GLY A 18 -13.35 7.31 0.49
C GLY A 18 -14.17 8.36 -0.26
N VAL A 19 -15.21 7.96 -1.01
CA VAL A 19 -16.05 8.87 -1.81
C VAL A 19 -17.42 9.16 -1.18
N ILE A 20 -17.63 8.79 0.09
CA ILE A 20 -18.91 8.98 0.81
C ILE A 20 -19.40 10.45 0.78
N ALA A 21 -18.47 11.41 0.79
CA ALA A 21 -18.81 12.82 0.71
C ALA A 21 -19.53 13.20 -0.61
N LYS A 22 -19.20 12.50 -1.72
CA LYS A 22 -19.82 12.70 -3.04
C LYS A 22 -21.03 11.78 -3.25
N ASP A 23 -20.98 10.55 -2.75
CA ASP A 23 -22.07 9.59 -2.83
C ASP A 23 -22.40 8.99 -1.45
N GLN A 24 -23.44 9.53 -0.82
CA GLN A 24 -23.91 9.08 0.48
C GLN A 24 -24.52 7.67 0.43
N ALA A 25 -24.91 7.16 -0.75
CA ALA A 25 -25.45 5.81 -0.87
C ALA A 25 -24.39 4.74 -0.55
N VAL A 26 -23.09 5.06 -0.71
CA VAL A 26 -21.99 4.18 -0.32
C VAL A 26 -22.05 3.82 1.16
N LYS A 27 -22.42 4.78 2.02
CA LYS A 27 -22.51 4.56 3.47
C LYS A 27 -23.58 3.52 3.84
N SER A 28 -24.68 3.47 3.10
CA SER A 28 -25.80 2.56 3.36
C SER A 28 -25.78 1.27 2.55
N SER A 29 -25.00 1.21 1.47
CA SER A 29 -25.00 0.09 0.53
C SER A 29 -23.92 -0.94 0.77
N LYS A 30 -22.97 -0.67 1.68
CA LYS A 30 -21.83 -1.55 1.95
C LYS A 30 -21.89 -2.07 3.38
N ASP A 31 -21.82 -3.38 3.51
CA ASP A 31 -21.68 -4.06 4.79
C ASP A 31 -20.28 -4.69 4.95
N GLU A 32 -20.02 -5.29 6.11
CA GLU A 32 -18.77 -5.98 6.40
C GLU A 32 -18.49 -7.11 5.38
N LYS A 33 -19.52 -7.79 4.88
CA LYS A 33 -19.34 -8.88 3.91
C LYS A 33 -18.86 -8.33 2.56
N ASP A 34 -19.34 -7.16 2.16
CA ASP A 34 -18.88 -6.50 0.94
C ASP A 34 -17.43 -6.04 1.07
N ILE A 35 -17.01 -5.52 2.22
CA ILE A 35 -15.61 -5.18 2.50
C ILE A 35 -14.74 -6.44 2.38
N GLN A 36 -15.15 -7.56 2.98
CA GLN A 36 -14.40 -8.83 2.90
C GLN A 36 -14.34 -9.41 1.47
N ARG A 37 -15.40 -9.23 0.67
CA ARG A 37 -15.41 -9.60 -0.76
C ARG A 37 -14.43 -8.75 -1.56
N CYS A 38 -14.47 -7.42 -1.36
CA CYS A 38 -13.52 -6.49 -1.97
C CYS A 38 -12.09 -6.86 -1.60
N PHE A 39 -11.79 -7.05 -0.31
CA PHE A 39 -10.49 -7.47 0.18
C PHE A 39 -9.99 -8.76 -0.50
N THR A 40 -10.85 -9.76 -0.62
CA THR A 40 -10.50 -11.04 -1.26
C THR A 40 -10.22 -10.86 -2.75
N ALA A 41 -11.06 -10.10 -3.47
CA ALA A 41 -10.85 -9.81 -4.88
C ALA A 41 -9.57 -8.99 -5.11
N GLN A 42 -9.35 -7.93 -4.33
CA GLN A 42 -8.20 -7.03 -4.41
C GLN A 42 -6.89 -7.79 -4.22
N ARG A 43 -6.80 -8.68 -3.22
CA ARG A 43 -5.62 -9.53 -3.01
C ARG A 43 -5.32 -10.39 -4.23
N GLN A 44 -6.33 -11.05 -4.80
CA GLN A 44 -6.11 -11.92 -5.95
C GLN A 44 -5.69 -11.12 -7.20
N ILE A 45 -6.32 -9.96 -7.42
CA ILE A 45 -5.98 -9.06 -8.53
C ILE A 45 -4.52 -8.58 -8.39
N LEU A 46 -4.12 -8.13 -7.20
CA LEU A 46 -2.77 -7.64 -6.97
C LEU A 46 -1.71 -8.74 -7.13
N LEU A 47 -1.97 -9.96 -6.61
CA LEU A 47 -1.08 -11.10 -6.81
C LEU A 47 -0.91 -11.43 -8.30
N ASN A 48 -2.01 -11.50 -9.05
CA ASN A 48 -1.97 -11.77 -10.48
C ASN A 48 -1.21 -10.68 -11.25
N ALA A 49 -1.41 -9.41 -10.88
CA ALA A 49 -0.67 -8.29 -11.47
C ALA A 49 0.85 -8.41 -11.23
N ILE A 50 1.26 -8.78 -10.03
CA ILE A 50 2.68 -9.03 -9.70
C ILE A 50 3.24 -10.20 -10.51
N ASP A 51 2.46 -11.27 -10.68
CA ASP A 51 2.88 -12.45 -11.44
C ASP A 51 3.04 -12.17 -12.93
N SER A 52 2.29 -11.21 -13.47
CA SER A 52 2.40 -10.76 -14.87
C SER A 52 3.59 -9.83 -15.17
N ILE A 53 4.27 -9.33 -14.13
CA ILE A 53 5.38 -8.37 -14.26
C ILE A 53 6.73 -9.05 -14.47
N ASN A 54 7.53 -8.52 -15.38
CA ASN A 54 8.91 -8.95 -15.60
C ASN A 54 9.86 -8.31 -14.57
N GLU A 55 10.39 -9.11 -13.65
CA GLU A 55 11.36 -8.66 -12.65
C GLU A 55 12.75 -8.30 -13.22
N ASN A 56 13.10 -8.80 -14.42
CA ASN A 56 14.39 -8.54 -15.05
C ASN A 56 14.38 -7.27 -15.91
N SER A 57 13.25 -6.58 -16.00
CA SER A 57 13.12 -5.34 -16.74
C SER A 57 13.96 -4.23 -16.10
N THR A 58 14.91 -3.68 -16.85
CA THR A 58 15.78 -2.58 -16.41
C THR A 58 15.01 -1.28 -16.19
N THR A 59 13.89 -1.10 -16.89
CA THR A 59 13.00 0.08 -16.81
C THR A 59 11.65 -0.22 -16.13
N GLY A 60 11.38 -1.50 -15.85
CA GLY A 60 10.10 -2.03 -15.36
C GLY A 60 10.16 -2.62 -13.97
N GLY A 61 9.38 -3.67 -13.70
CA GLY A 61 9.23 -4.31 -12.38
C GLY A 61 8.29 -3.57 -11.42
N TYR A 62 7.57 -2.53 -11.86
CA TYR A 62 6.77 -1.70 -10.97
C TYR A 62 5.28 -2.00 -11.05
N ILE A 63 4.64 -2.03 -9.88
CA ILE A 63 3.20 -2.15 -9.74
C ILE A 63 2.72 -0.98 -8.92
N VAL A 64 1.73 -0.24 -9.40
CA VAL A 64 1.00 0.74 -8.59
C VAL A 64 -0.34 0.13 -8.23
N TYR A 65 -0.64 0.07 -6.95
CA TYR A 65 -1.93 -0.34 -6.42
C TYR A 65 -2.66 0.89 -5.89
N SER A 66 -3.92 1.07 -6.29
CA SER A 66 -4.77 2.14 -5.81
C SER A 66 -6.18 1.65 -5.48
N THR A 67 -6.80 2.34 -4.53
CA THR A 67 -8.23 2.18 -4.22
C THR A 67 -8.86 3.54 -3.95
N CYS A 68 -10.16 3.60 -4.16
CA CYS A 68 -11.07 4.67 -3.74
C CYS A 68 -11.56 4.53 -2.28
N SER A 69 -10.79 3.87 -1.41
CA SER A 69 -11.19 3.53 -0.04
C SER A 69 -10.24 4.13 0.99
N ILE A 70 -10.78 4.44 2.17
CA ILE A 70 -10.00 4.86 3.35
C ILE A 70 -9.81 3.72 4.36
N LEU A 71 -10.39 2.55 4.11
CA LEU A 71 -10.38 1.41 5.02
C LEU A 71 -9.04 0.68 4.98
N VAL A 72 -8.56 0.26 6.15
CA VAL A 72 -7.25 -0.40 6.30
C VAL A 72 -7.27 -1.80 5.70
N GLU A 73 -8.41 -2.46 5.79
CA GLU A 73 -8.70 -3.77 5.23
C GLU A 73 -8.52 -3.79 3.72
N GLU A 74 -8.84 -2.71 3.03
CA GLU A 74 -8.70 -2.58 1.57
C GLU A 74 -7.35 -1.98 1.15
N ASN A 75 -6.55 -1.49 2.09
CA ASN A 75 -5.33 -0.73 1.80
C ASN A 75 -4.10 -1.46 2.35
N GLU A 76 -3.67 -1.11 3.56
CA GLU A 76 -2.47 -1.65 4.18
C GLU A 76 -2.52 -3.19 4.30
N ALA A 77 -3.70 -3.76 4.60
CA ALA A 77 -3.85 -5.21 4.72
C ALA A 77 -3.67 -5.93 3.37
N VAL A 78 -4.12 -5.33 2.26
CA VAL A 78 -3.93 -5.90 0.90
C VAL A 78 -2.46 -5.85 0.50
N VAL A 79 -1.80 -4.71 0.74
CA VAL A 79 -0.37 -4.53 0.45
C VAL A 79 0.47 -5.49 1.29
N GLN A 80 0.19 -5.59 2.59
CA GLN A 80 0.86 -6.52 3.49
C GLN A 80 0.71 -7.97 3.02
N TYR A 81 -0.49 -8.35 2.58
CA TYR A 81 -0.72 -9.68 2.03
C TYR A 81 0.13 -9.94 0.78
N ALA A 82 0.27 -8.96 -0.12
CA ALA A 82 1.11 -9.11 -1.30
C ALA A 82 2.60 -9.27 -0.94
N LEU A 83 3.13 -8.49 0.02
CA LEU A 83 4.50 -8.62 0.52
C LEU A 83 4.78 -10.03 1.07
N ASN A 84 3.84 -10.59 1.82
CA ASN A 84 4.00 -11.92 2.42
C ASN A 84 3.97 -13.06 1.39
N ASN A 85 3.39 -12.83 0.21
CA ASN A 85 3.10 -13.88 -0.77
C ASN A 85 3.91 -13.77 -2.06
N ARG A 86 4.61 -12.66 -2.31
CA ARG A 86 5.37 -12.42 -3.56
C ARG A 86 6.66 -11.64 -3.29
N PRO A 87 7.70 -11.82 -4.13
CA PRO A 87 8.97 -11.12 -4.01
C PRO A 87 8.84 -9.66 -4.51
N VAL A 88 8.14 -8.85 -3.73
CA VAL A 88 7.93 -7.43 -3.97
C VAL A 88 8.31 -6.64 -2.72
N LYS A 89 8.73 -5.40 -2.91
CA LYS A 89 8.97 -4.44 -1.82
C LYS A 89 8.24 -3.14 -2.09
N ILE A 90 7.89 -2.42 -1.03
CA ILE A 90 7.32 -1.08 -1.14
C ILE A 90 8.46 -0.11 -1.51
N VAL A 91 8.17 0.83 -2.41
CA VAL A 91 9.07 1.93 -2.78
C VAL A 91 8.30 3.24 -2.76
N GLU A 92 9.01 4.35 -2.62
CA GLU A 92 8.43 5.68 -2.65
C GLU A 92 7.58 5.89 -3.91
N THR A 93 6.35 6.36 -3.69
CA THR A 93 5.39 6.69 -4.74
C THR A 93 5.88 7.86 -5.61
N GLY A 94 6.65 8.78 -5.02
CA GLY A 94 7.06 10.05 -5.63
C GLY A 94 5.97 11.14 -5.54
N LEU A 95 4.92 10.90 -4.73
CA LEU A 95 3.87 11.88 -4.49
C LEU A 95 4.30 12.82 -3.36
N GLU A 96 4.25 14.13 -3.63
CA GLU A 96 4.80 15.18 -2.77
C GLU A 96 3.92 15.50 -1.54
N PHE A 97 2.68 15.00 -1.52
CA PHE A 97 1.74 15.27 -0.44
C PHE A 97 0.82 14.07 -0.20
N GLY A 98 0.10 14.10 0.92
CA GLY A 98 -0.73 13.02 1.42
C GLY A 98 -0.28 12.59 2.81
N VAL A 99 -1.13 11.83 3.49
CA VAL A 99 -0.79 11.22 4.78
C VAL A 99 -0.09 9.89 4.51
N GLU A 100 0.87 9.55 5.36
CA GLU A 100 1.59 8.28 5.24
C GLU A 100 0.67 7.07 5.46
N GLY A 101 1.00 5.95 4.83
CA GLY A 101 0.32 4.68 5.12
C GLY A 101 0.63 4.21 6.54
N PHE A 102 -0.31 3.50 7.16
CA PHE A 102 -0.14 3.09 8.56
C PHE A 102 0.87 1.96 8.72
N THR A 103 1.88 2.15 9.57
CA THR A 103 2.79 1.10 10.03
C THR A 103 2.23 0.34 11.24
N ASN A 104 1.27 0.92 11.95
CA ASN A 104 0.50 0.26 13.01
C ASN A 104 -0.94 0.76 13.01
N PHE A 105 -1.90 -0.15 13.13
CA PHE A 105 -3.32 0.20 13.27
C PHE A 105 -4.03 -0.82 14.16
N LYS A 106 -4.70 -0.33 15.21
CA LYS A 106 -5.49 -1.14 16.16
C LYS A 106 -4.73 -2.38 16.68
N GLY A 107 -3.43 -2.24 16.99
CA GLY A 107 -2.59 -3.34 17.49
C GLY A 107 -2.09 -4.31 16.42
N THR A 108 -2.40 -4.05 15.14
CA THR A 108 -1.81 -4.78 14.01
C THR A 108 -0.63 -3.97 13.47
N SER A 109 0.57 -4.55 13.49
CA SER A 109 1.76 -3.94 12.89
C SER A 109 1.89 -4.37 11.42
N PHE A 110 2.14 -3.38 10.56
CA PHE A 110 2.44 -3.55 9.15
C PHE A 110 3.93 -3.36 8.89
N HIS A 111 4.35 -3.63 7.65
CA HIS A 111 5.72 -3.40 7.20
C HIS A 111 6.14 -1.93 7.41
N PRO A 112 7.36 -1.62 7.89
CA PRO A 112 7.81 -0.23 8.13
C PRO A 112 7.70 0.67 6.88
N PHE A 113 8.12 0.16 5.72
CA PHE A 113 7.94 0.87 4.44
C PHE A 113 6.48 1.16 4.04
N MET A 114 5.46 0.73 4.81
CA MET A 114 4.07 1.14 4.56
C MET A 114 3.91 2.67 4.61
N LYS A 115 4.80 3.37 5.32
CA LYS A 115 4.86 4.85 5.32
C LYS A 115 5.08 5.47 3.93
N TYR A 116 5.71 4.74 3.01
CA TYR A 116 5.88 5.19 1.62
C TYR A 116 4.61 5.13 0.79
N CYS A 117 3.58 4.43 1.26
CA CYS A 117 2.24 4.52 0.72
C CYS A 117 1.63 5.90 1.06
N ARG A 118 0.63 6.31 0.29
CA ARG A 118 -0.05 7.59 0.48
C ARG A 118 -1.54 7.41 0.64
N ARG A 119 -2.08 8.07 1.67
CA ARG A 119 -3.49 8.20 1.99
C ARG A 119 -3.94 9.62 1.71
N TYR A 120 -5.11 9.74 1.13
CA TYR A 120 -5.78 11.02 0.93
C TYR A 120 -7.11 10.99 1.64
N TYR A 121 -7.50 12.16 2.15
CA TYR A 121 -8.69 12.34 2.95
C TYR A 121 -9.40 13.62 2.53
N PRO A 122 -10.74 13.61 2.42
CA PRO A 122 -11.50 14.78 2.02
C PRO A 122 -11.28 16.02 2.88
N HIS A 123 -11.26 15.84 4.20
CA HIS A 123 -11.13 16.95 5.15
C HIS A 123 -9.74 17.59 5.18
N LEU A 124 -8.69 16.89 4.72
CA LEU A 124 -7.31 17.41 4.73
C LEU A 124 -6.87 17.93 3.36
N HIS A 125 -7.33 17.30 2.29
CA HIS A 125 -6.74 17.50 0.96
C HIS A 125 -7.71 18.10 -0.06
N ASN A 126 -8.99 18.28 0.29
CA ASN A 126 -10.03 18.69 -0.66
C ASN A 126 -10.09 17.76 -1.91
N LEU A 127 -9.81 16.47 -1.69
CA LEU A 127 -9.87 15.38 -2.68
C LEU A 127 -10.81 14.28 -2.17
N ASP A 128 -11.13 13.31 -3.01
CA ASP A 128 -11.76 12.09 -2.49
C ASP A 128 -10.79 11.32 -1.59
N GLY A 129 -11.33 10.46 -0.73
CA GLY A 129 -10.52 9.50 -0.03
C GLY A 129 -9.99 8.43 -0.98
N PHE A 130 -8.67 8.32 -1.10
CA PHE A 130 -8.04 7.27 -1.90
C PHE A 130 -6.68 6.89 -1.32
N PHE A 131 -6.18 5.73 -1.75
CA PHE A 131 -4.92 5.16 -1.30
C PHE A 131 -4.05 4.78 -2.50
N VAL A 132 -2.74 4.96 -2.36
CA VAL A 132 -1.74 4.60 -3.38
C VAL A 132 -0.56 3.90 -2.74
N ALA A 133 -0.22 2.73 -3.27
CA ALA A 133 1.00 2.00 -2.95
C ALA A 133 1.78 1.70 -4.23
N LYS A 134 3.12 1.83 -4.17
CA LYS A 134 3.99 1.47 -5.29
C LYS A 134 4.93 0.35 -4.87
N LEU A 135 4.90 -0.74 -5.63
CA LEU A 135 5.66 -1.94 -5.38
C LEU A 135 6.71 -2.14 -6.48
N LYS A 136 7.86 -2.67 -6.09
CA LYS A 136 8.91 -3.12 -7.00
C LYS A 136 9.10 -4.63 -6.85
N LYS A 137 8.80 -5.38 -7.90
CA LYS A 137 9.13 -6.80 -8.00
C LYS A 137 10.63 -6.98 -8.13
N TYR A 138 11.17 -7.97 -7.43
CA TYR A 138 12.57 -8.35 -7.47
C TYR A 138 12.72 -9.85 -7.70
N SER A 139 13.90 -10.28 -8.17
CA SER A 139 14.20 -11.70 -8.32
C SER A 139 14.46 -12.34 -6.95
N THR A 140 13.84 -13.49 -6.70
CA THR A 140 13.97 -14.26 -5.43
C THR A 140 15.42 -14.59 -5.07
N LYS A 141 16.35 -14.61 -6.04
CA LYS A 141 17.79 -14.81 -5.79
C LYS A 141 18.48 -13.67 -5.04
N GLN A 142 17.89 -12.47 -4.98
CA GLN A 142 18.52 -11.26 -4.43
C GLN A 142 17.79 -10.62 -3.22
N GLY A 143 16.56 -11.05 -2.92
CA GLY A 143 15.63 -10.33 -2.02
C GLY A 143 15.94 -10.41 -0.52
N ASN A 144 16.03 -11.61 0.04
CA ASN A 144 15.94 -11.81 1.49
C ASN A 144 17.06 -11.16 2.30
N LYS A 145 18.27 -10.98 1.73
CA LYS A 145 19.43 -10.43 2.46
C LYS A 145 19.45 -8.90 2.46
N LYS A 146 19.03 -8.26 1.36
CA LYS A 146 18.98 -6.78 1.27
C LYS A 146 17.77 -6.21 2.01
N GLU A 147 16.65 -6.91 1.99
CA GLU A 147 15.41 -6.43 2.62
C GLU A 147 15.52 -6.41 4.15
N SER A 148 16.09 -7.45 4.77
CA SER A 148 16.38 -7.51 6.20
C SER A 148 17.31 -6.38 6.68
N GLU A 149 18.42 -6.14 5.98
CA GLU A 149 19.34 -5.04 6.28
C GLU A 149 18.69 -3.65 6.12
N THR A 150 17.74 -3.49 5.18
CA THR A 150 17.07 -2.20 4.96
C THR A 150 15.99 -1.95 6.02
N ILE A 151 15.27 -2.99 6.45
CA ILE A 151 14.28 -2.91 7.54
C ILE A 151 14.95 -2.52 8.86
N GLU A 152 16.10 -3.11 9.19
CA GLU A 152 16.84 -2.75 10.41
C GLU A 152 17.30 -1.28 10.41
N LYS A 153 17.71 -0.77 9.24
CA LYS A 153 18.08 0.65 9.08
C LYS A 153 16.89 1.58 9.24
N GLU A 154 15.73 1.21 8.68
CA GLU A 154 14.52 2.02 8.82
C GLU A 154 14.00 2.07 10.25
N LYS A 155 13.99 0.94 10.96
CA LYS A 155 13.56 0.90 12.36
C LYS A 155 14.44 1.77 13.25
N LYS A 156 15.76 1.73 13.05
CA LYS A 156 16.69 2.61 13.76
C LYS A 156 16.43 4.09 13.47
N LYS A 157 16.06 4.41 12.22
CA LYS A 157 15.77 5.78 11.81
C LYS A 157 14.46 6.30 12.40
N GLU A 158 13.44 5.45 12.51
CA GLU A 158 12.18 5.77 13.23
C GLU A 158 12.44 5.98 14.72
N GLU A 159 13.22 5.10 15.37
CA GLU A 159 13.59 5.27 16.78
C GLU A 159 14.36 6.58 17.04
N GLU A 160 15.21 7.01 16.10
CA GLU A 160 15.91 8.29 16.17
C GLU A 160 14.97 9.49 15.97
N ASP A 161 14.03 9.44 15.02
CA ASP A 161 13.08 10.54 14.75
C ASP A 161 12.10 10.73 15.92
N ASP A 162 11.53 9.64 16.45
CA ASP A 162 10.65 9.67 17.63
C ASP A 162 11.37 10.25 18.85
N SER A 163 12.67 9.97 19.00
CA SER A 163 13.48 10.50 20.10
C SER A 163 13.78 12.00 19.96
N LEU A 164 13.86 12.50 18.73
CA LEU A 164 14.10 13.92 18.44
C LEU A 164 12.83 14.75 18.59
N GLU A 165 11.67 14.23 18.16
CA GLU A 165 10.37 14.89 18.40
C GLU A 165 10.06 14.98 19.89
N ALA A 166 10.29 13.92 20.67
CA ALA A 166 10.07 13.93 22.11
C ALA A 166 10.96 14.92 22.89
N MET A 167 12.09 15.36 22.31
CA MET A 167 12.97 16.38 22.90
C MET A 167 12.63 17.81 22.48
N ALA A 168 11.79 18.01 21.46
CA ALA A 168 11.42 19.33 20.95
C ALA A 168 10.15 19.91 21.61
N ASP A 169 9.43 19.10 22.38
CA ASP A 169 8.19 19.46 23.08
C ASP A 169 8.39 19.81 24.59
N ASP A 170 9.63 19.86 25.08
CA ASP A 170 10.06 20.31 26.44
C ASP A 170 10.78 21.67 26.39
#